data_AF-A0A5N7WQ41-F1
#
_entry.id   AF-A0A5N7WQ41-F1
#
_cell.length_a   1.000
_cell.length_b   1.000
_cell.length_c   1.000
_cell.angle_alpha   90.00
_cell.angle_beta   90.00
_cell.angle_gamma   90.00
#
_symmetry.space_group_name_H-M   'P 1'
#
loop_
_entity.id
_entity.type
_entity.pdbx_description
1 polymer ?
#
loop_
_entity_poly.entity_id
_entity_poly.type
_entity_poly.pdbx_seq_one_letter_code
_entity_poly.pdbx_strand_id
1 'polypeptide(L)'
;TRRQCSRAMAIGRQTEEPRLDAFLLCGDASAGRWLGPVLRDEQSVQSYGRLLLSSGARPPAALPARSPQVCACMNVDEARIQSMLGVCEGSAHERLSQLKSSLGCGTRCGSCIPRIKQLVHVTPAPQAAVPPVDA
;
A
#
# COMPACT_ATOMS: atom_id res chain seq x y z
N THR A 1 2.69 0.21 -41.72
CA THR A 1 2.74 -1.10 -41.02
C THR A 1 2.34 -0.91 -39.56
N ARG A 2 1.07 -1.19 -39.21
CA ARG A 2 0.60 -1.11 -37.83
C ARG A 2 1.13 -2.36 -37.10
N ARG A 3 2.23 -2.23 -36.35
CA ARG A 3 2.70 -3.32 -35.48
C ARG A 3 1.52 -3.69 -34.57
N GLN A 4 1.18 -4.98 -34.48
CA GLN A 4 0.12 -5.41 -33.57
C GLN A 4 0.54 -5.03 -32.15
N CYS A 5 -0.25 -4.16 -31.51
CA CYS A 5 -0.11 -3.87 -30.09
C CYS A 5 -1.06 -4.79 -29.35
N SER A 6 -0.54 -5.58 -28.40
CA SER A 6 -1.34 -6.43 -27.53
C SER A 6 -1.09 -6.06 -26.08
N ARG A 7 -2.15 -6.13 -25.27
CA ARG A 7 -2.16 -5.70 -23.87
C ARG A 7 -3.04 -6.65 -23.06
N ALA A 8 -2.47 -7.25 -22.02
CA ALA A 8 -3.19 -8.13 -21.11
C ALA A 8 -2.94 -7.68 -19.67
N MET A 9 -3.99 -7.66 -18.86
CA MET A 9 -3.96 -7.27 -17.45
C MET A 9 -4.52 -8.44 -16.63
N ALA A 10 -3.77 -8.90 -15.63
CA ALA A 10 -4.25 -9.84 -14.64
C ALA A 10 -4.71 -9.06 -13.41
N ILE A 11 -5.98 -9.23 -13.03
CA ILE A 11 -6.60 -8.50 -11.92
C ILE A 11 -6.95 -9.48 -10.82
N GLY A 12 -6.34 -9.31 -9.66
CA GLY A 12 -6.65 -10.06 -8.44
C GLY A 12 -7.96 -9.57 -7.83
N ARG A 13 -8.81 -10.52 -7.43
CA ARG A 13 -10.10 -10.26 -6.76
C ARG A 13 -10.17 -10.84 -5.35
N GLN A 14 -9.04 -11.27 -4.80
CA GLN A 14 -8.98 -11.90 -3.47
C GLN A 14 -9.08 -10.89 -2.32
N THR A 15 -8.96 -9.60 -2.61
CA THR A 15 -9.13 -8.50 -1.66
C THR A 15 -10.45 -7.77 -1.91
N GLU A 16 -11.00 -7.09 -0.89
CA GLU A 16 -12.20 -6.25 -0.98
C GLU A 16 -12.17 -5.27 -2.16
N GLU A 17 -10.96 -4.81 -2.53
CA GLU A 17 -10.72 -3.97 -3.70
C GLU A 17 -9.86 -4.69 -4.74
N PRO A 18 -10.17 -4.58 -6.05
CA PRO A 18 -9.39 -5.22 -7.10
C PRO A 18 -8.00 -4.60 -7.22
N ARG A 19 -6.98 -5.44 -7.40
CA ARG A 19 -5.57 -5.02 -7.57
C ARG A 19 -5.00 -5.56 -8.88
N LEU A 20 -4.00 -4.87 -9.41
CA LEU A 20 -3.26 -5.33 -10.59
C LEU A 20 -2.22 -6.35 -10.13
N ASP A 21 -2.36 -7.61 -10.56
CA ASP A 21 -1.44 -8.69 -10.18
C ASP A 21 -0.29 -8.82 -11.19
N ALA A 22 -0.57 -8.58 -12.47
CA ALA A 22 0.41 -8.62 -13.54
C ALA A 22 -0.08 -7.88 -14.80
N PHE A 23 0.85 -7.52 -15.68
CA PHE A 23 0.52 -7.01 -17.00
C PHE A 23 1.53 -7.45 -18.06
N LEU A 24 1.06 -7.56 -19.31
CA LEU A 24 1.88 -7.79 -20.50
C LEU A 24 1.59 -6.70 -21.53
N LEU A 25 2.64 -6.05 -22.03
CA LEU A 25 2.58 -5.06 -23.11
C LEU A 25 3.44 -5.53 -24.28
N CYS A 26 2.86 -5.57 -25.48
CA CYS A 26 3.55 -5.86 -26.72
C CYS A 26 3.35 -4.70 -27.70
N GLY A 27 4.41 -4.32 -28.42
CA GLY A 27 4.41 -3.12 -29.26
C GLY A 27 4.75 -1.87 -28.43
N ASP A 28 3.78 -0.98 -28.24
CA ASP A 28 3.96 0.21 -27.39
C ASP A 28 3.87 -0.14 -25.88
N ALA A 29 5.05 -0.28 -25.26
CA ALA A 29 5.22 -0.56 -23.84
C ALA A 29 5.30 0.71 -22.96
N SER A 30 5.06 1.90 -23.51
CA SER A 30 5.21 3.17 -22.77
C SER A 30 4.31 3.27 -21.53
N ALA A 31 3.15 2.60 -21.53
CA ALA A 31 2.26 2.53 -20.36
C ALA A 31 2.88 1.81 -19.15
N GLY A 32 3.93 1.01 -19.35
CA GLY A 32 4.67 0.39 -18.24
C GLY A 32 5.21 1.41 -17.24
N ARG A 33 5.43 2.66 -17.66
CA ARG A 33 5.90 3.75 -16.79
C ARG A 33 4.92 4.08 -15.67
N TRP A 34 3.61 3.99 -15.92
CA TRP A 34 2.58 4.27 -14.92
C TRP A 34 1.94 2.99 -14.35
N LEU A 35 1.91 1.88 -15.11
CA LEU A 35 1.44 0.58 -14.59
C LEU A 35 2.43 -0.07 -13.61
N GLY A 36 3.73 0.12 -13.79
CA GLY A 36 4.76 -0.44 -12.91
C GLY A 36 4.63 -0.01 -11.44
N PRO A 37 4.49 1.31 -11.16
CA PRO A 37 4.20 1.79 -9.81
C PRO A 37 2.88 1.26 -9.25
N VAL A 38 1.79 1.24 -10.04
CA VAL A 38 0.49 0.69 -9.60
C VAL A 38 0.61 -0.76 -9.15
N LEU A 39 1.34 -1.59 -9.92
CA LEU A 39 1.62 -2.97 -9.58
C LEU A 39 2.47 -3.10 -8.30
N ARG A 40 3.60 -2.37 -8.20
CA ARG A 40 4.54 -2.50 -7.06
C ARG A 40 3.99 -1.98 -5.74
N ASP A 41 3.19 -0.93 -5.80
CA ASP A 41 2.56 -0.35 -4.62
C ASP A 41 1.24 -1.07 -4.29
N GLU A 42 0.91 -2.16 -5.03
CA GLU A 42 -0.30 -2.96 -4.87
C GLU A 42 -1.57 -2.10 -4.85
N GLN A 43 -1.62 -1.00 -5.61
CA GLN A 43 -2.72 -0.03 -5.49
C GLN A 43 -4.04 -0.60 -5.99
N SER A 44 -5.14 -0.14 -5.38
CA SER A 44 -6.49 -0.42 -5.87
C SER A 44 -6.66 0.11 -7.29
N VAL A 45 -7.15 -0.75 -8.18
CA VAL A 45 -7.42 -0.39 -9.58
C VAL A 45 -8.91 -0.21 -9.88
N GLN A 46 -9.74 -0.14 -8.83
CA GLN A 46 -11.18 0.00 -8.97
C GLN A 46 -11.57 1.22 -9.80
N SER A 47 -10.89 2.36 -9.60
CA SER A 47 -11.12 3.61 -10.35
C SER A 47 -10.64 3.56 -11.81
N TYR A 48 -9.74 2.64 -12.16
CA TYR A 48 -9.23 2.52 -13.53
C TYR A 48 -10.17 1.72 -14.43
N GLY A 49 -10.69 0.59 -13.97
CA GLY A 49 -11.51 -0.30 -14.80
C GLY A 49 -10.84 -0.62 -16.15
N ARG A 50 -11.53 -0.33 -17.26
CA ARG A 50 -10.99 -0.54 -18.63
C ARG A 50 -9.80 0.36 -18.98
N LEU A 51 -9.58 1.45 -18.24
CA LEU A 51 -8.47 2.39 -18.50
C LEU A 51 -7.09 1.76 -18.25
N LEU A 52 -7.01 0.61 -17.56
CA LEU A 52 -5.77 -0.18 -17.48
C LEU A 52 -5.23 -0.60 -18.86
N LEU A 53 -6.10 -0.65 -19.87
CA LEU A 53 -5.71 -1.00 -21.24
C LEU A 53 -5.19 0.20 -22.05
N SER A 54 -5.26 1.43 -21.52
CA SER A 54 -4.90 2.67 -22.23
C SER A 54 -3.41 2.75 -22.59
N SER A 55 -3.12 3.06 -23.86
CA SER A 55 -1.78 3.27 -24.39
C SER A 55 -1.13 4.58 -23.93
N GLY A 56 0.18 4.69 -24.13
CA GLY A 56 0.93 5.90 -23.79
C GLY A 56 1.48 5.91 -22.36
N ALA A 57 2.51 6.76 -22.16
CA ALA A 57 3.23 6.88 -20.89
C ALA A 57 2.50 7.67 -19.80
N ARG A 58 1.40 8.36 -20.13
CA ARG A 58 0.64 9.17 -19.18
C ARG A 58 -0.56 8.36 -18.67
N PRO A 59 -0.78 8.30 -17.35
CA PRO A 59 -1.95 7.61 -16.82
C PRO A 59 -3.23 8.35 -17.25
N PRO A 60 -4.27 7.62 -17.70
CA PRO A 60 -5.52 8.21 -18.18
C PRO A 60 -6.43 8.72 -17.04
N ALA A 61 -6.16 8.31 -15.81
CA ALA A 61 -6.83 8.76 -14.59
C ALA A 61 -5.79 9.10 -13.52
N ALA A 62 -6.18 9.92 -12.55
CA ALA A 62 -5.32 10.28 -11.43
C ALA A 62 -4.86 9.01 -10.71
N LEU A 63 -3.55 8.88 -10.51
CA LEU A 63 -2.97 7.84 -9.67
C LEU A 63 -3.36 8.14 -8.22
N PRO A 64 -3.74 7.12 -7.43
CA PRO A 64 -3.90 7.28 -5.99
C PRO A 64 -2.64 7.91 -5.39
N ALA A 65 -2.83 8.80 -4.41
CA ALA A 65 -1.71 9.42 -3.73
C ALA A 65 -0.93 8.34 -2.97
N ARG A 66 0.37 8.24 -3.24
CA ARG A 66 1.24 7.28 -2.56
C ARG A 66 1.57 7.80 -1.16
N SER A 67 1.33 6.98 -0.15
CA SER A 67 1.82 7.29 1.20
C SER A 67 3.35 7.22 1.26
N PRO A 68 4.00 8.02 2.12
CA PRO A 68 5.44 7.99 2.29
C PRO A 68 5.96 6.58 2.60
N GLN A 69 7.02 6.15 1.92
CA GLN A 69 7.68 4.87 2.23
C GLN A 69 8.39 4.97 3.57
N VAL A 70 8.14 4.02 4.47
CA VAL A 70 8.80 3.98 5.78
C VAL A 70 9.83 2.86 5.86
N CYS A 71 9.48 1.64 5.45
CA CYS A 71 10.39 0.49 5.40
C CYS A 71 10.55 -0.02 3.98
N ALA A 72 11.67 0.31 3.33
CA ALA A 72 11.97 -0.20 1.98
C ALA A 72 12.19 -1.73 1.97
N CYS A 73 12.76 -2.31 3.03
CA CYS A 73 13.07 -3.74 3.08
C CYS A 73 11.85 -4.65 3.03
N MET A 74 10.74 -4.22 3.64
CA MET A 74 9.49 -4.98 3.71
C MET A 74 8.37 -4.34 2.88
N ASN A 75 8.73 -3.35 2.05
CA ASN A 75 7.78 -2.54 1.28
C ASN A 75 6.60 -1.98 2.12
N VAL A 76 6.90 -1.38 3.27
CA VAL A 76 5.88 -0.83 4.18
C VAL A 76 5.86 0.69 4.07
N ASP A 77 4.69 1.24 3.76
CA ASP A 77 4.41 2.67 3.77
C ASP A 77 3.76 3.14 5.09
N GLU A 78 3.62 4.46 5.23
CA GLU A 78 3.05 5.09 6.41
C GLU A 78 1.56 4.74 6.61
N ALA A 79 0.77 4.59 5.53
CA ALA A 79 -0.65 4.27 5.63
C ALA A 79 -0.88 2.86 6.19
N ARG A 80 -0.05 1.89 5.78
CA ARG A 80 -0.09 0.52 6.30
C ARG A 80 0.28 0.48 7.79
N ILE A 81 1.26 1.29 8.21
CA ILE A 81 1.61 1.44 9.64
C ILE A 81 0.44 2.04 10.43
N GLN A 82 -0.16 3.13 9.94
CA GLN A 82 -1.29 3.79 10.60
C GLN A 82 -2.50 2.85 10.71
N SER A 83 -2.80 2.09 9.65
CA SER A 83 -3.89 1.11 9.63
C SER A 83 -3.68 0.04 10.71
N MET A 84 -2.46 -0.51 10.82
CA MET A 84 -2.14 -1.47 11.87
C MET A 84 -2.15 -0.85 13.27
N LEU A 85 -1.69 0.40 13.42
CA LEU A 85 -1.74 1.11 14.69
C LEU A 85 -3.15 1.37 15.20
N GLY A 86 -4.14 1.40 14.30
CA GLY A 86 -5.56 1.51 14.64
C GLY A 86 -6.15 0.25 15.27
N VAL A 87 -5.48 -0.90 15.15
CA VAL A 87 -5.89 -2.17 15.80
C VAL A 87 -4.92 -2.61 16.90
N CYS A 88 -3.75 -1.98 17.01
CA CYS A 88 -2.78 -2.29 18.05
C CYS A 88 -3.12 -1.57 19.36
N GLU A 89 -3.28 -2.37 20.42
CA GLU A 89 -3.58 -1.90 21.78
C GLU A 89 -2.34 -1.91 22.68
N GLY A 90 -2.46 -1.26 23.85
CA GLY A 90 -1.43 -1.24 24.88
C GLY A 90 -0.45 -0.08 24.78
N SER A 91 0.68 -0.23 25.48
CA SER A 91 1.75 0.75 25.55
C SER A 91 2.46 0.95 24.20
N ALA A 92 3.20 2.06 24.06
CA ALA A 92 3.98 2.33 22.85
C ALA A 92 4.96 1.20 22.49
N HIS A 93 5.52 0.51 23.49
CA HIS A 93 6.44 -0.61 23.26
C HIS A 93 5.71 -1.86 22.74
N GLU A 94 4.56 -2.18 23.31
CA GLU A 94 3.73 -3.31 22.87
C GLU A 94 3.21 -3.10 21.46
N ARG A 95 2.72 -1.89 21.15
CA ARG A 95 2.27 -1.52 19.80
C ARG A 95 3.40 -1.61 18.77
N LEU A 96 4.61 -1.17 19.14
CA LEU A 96 5.79 -1.33 18.29
C LEU A 96 6.11 -2.82 18.03
N SER A 97 6.01 -3.67 19.06
CA SER A 97 6.22 -5.11 18.94
C SER A 97 5.18 -5.75 18.02
N GLN A 98 3.89 -5.42 18.19
CA GLN A 98 2.80 -5.89 17.34
C GLN A 98 2.98 -5.47 15.87
N LEU A 99 3.40 -4.22 15.61
CA LEU A 99 3.74 -3.74 14.27
C LEU A 99 4.87 -4.57 13.64
N LYS A 100 5.94 -4.82 14.40
CA LYS A 100 7.07 -5.64 13.93
C LYS A 100 6.63 -7.06 13.60
N SER A 101 5.81 -7.68 14.43
CA SER A 101 5.30 -9.03 14.20
C SER A 101 4.35 -9.11 13.00
N SER A 102 3.53 -8.08 12.79
CA SER A 102 2.50 -8.08 11.73
C SER A 102 3.04 -7.65 10.37
N LEU A 103 3.91 -6.64 10.33
CA LEU A 103 4.42 -6.06 9.07
C LEU A 103 5.88 -6.44 8.79
N GLY A 104 6.59 -7.04 9.73
CA GLY A 104 8.01 -7.39 9.61
C GLY A 104 8.97 -6.20 9.56
N CYS A 105 8.47 -4.96 9.65
CA CYS A 105 9.30 -3.77 9.52
C CYS A 105 10.35 -3.66 10.63
N GLY A 106 11.56 -3.21 10.30
CA GLY A 106 12.63 -3.02 11.29
C GLY A 106 13.35 -4.30 11.74
N THR A 107 13.15 -5.42 11.05
CA THR A 107 13.83 -6.71 11.32
C THR A 107 15.08 -6.96 10.45
N ARG A 108 15.26 -6.20 9.37
CA ARG A 108 16.37 -6.38 8.40
C ARG A 108 17.52 -5.36 8.58
N CYS A 109 17.36 -4.14 8.08
CA CYS A 109 18.40 -3.10 8.19
C CYS A 109 18.16 -2.07 9.30
N GLY A 110 16.96 -2.06 9.90
CA GLY A 110 16.62 -1.20 11.04
C GLY A 110 16.46 0.31 10.76
N SER A 111 16.73 0.81 9.55
CA SER A 111 16.68 2.26 9.24
C SER A 111 15.33 2.94 9.48
N CYS A 112 14.25 2.16 9.41
CA CYS A 112 12.88 2.62 9.61
C CYS A 112 12.47 2.77 11.09
N ILE A 113 13.25 2.24 12.05
CA ILE A 113 12.88 2.18 13.47
C ILE A 113 12.61 3.56 14.09
N PRO A 114 13.46 4.59 13.88
CA PRO A 114 13.22 5.92 14.46
C PRO A 114 11.90 6.54 13.99
N ARG A 115 11.61 6.42 12.68
CA ARG A 115 10.36 6.93 12.09
C ARG A 115 9.14 6.18 12.62
N ILE A 116 9.22 4.85 12.75
CA ILE A 116 8.12 4.04 13.30
C ILE A 116 7.84 4.44 14.76
N LYS A 117 8.88 4.63 15.59
CA LYS A 117 8.70 5.10 16.97
C LYS A 117 7.99 6.46 17.01
N GLN A 118 8.40 7.40 16.15
CA GLN A 118 7.72 8.69 16.03
C GLN A 118 6.23 8.51 15.69
N LEU A 119 5.89 7.65 14.72
CA LEU A 119 4.51 7.38 14.31
C LEU A 119 3.67 6.76 15.45
N VAL A 120 4.25 5.84 16.23
CA VAL A 120 3.60 5.26 17.41
C VAL A 120 3.31 6.31 18.48
N HIS A 121 4.23 7.27 18.68
CA HIS A 121 4.04 8.33 19.66
C HIS A 121 2.98 9.36 19.26
N VAL A 122 2.90 9.72 17.98
CA VAL A 122 1.91 10.71 17.49
C VAL A 122 0.52 10.09 17.25
N THR A 123 0.44 8.76 17.12
CA THR A 123 -0.83 8.05 16.93
C THR A 123 -1.29 7.50 18.28
N PRO A 124 -2.28 8.09 18.95
CA PRO A 124 -2.80 7.58 20.22
C PRO A 124 -3.31 6.13 20.07
N ALA A 125 -3.29 5.36 21.15
CA ALA A 125 -3.86 4.02 21.16
C ALA A 125 -5.39 4.12 20.97
N PRO A 126 -6.01 3.14 20.30
CA PRO A 126 -7.47 3.03 20.30
C PRO A 126 -7.95 2.98 21.76
N GLN A 127 -8.76 3.94 22.16
CA GLN A 127 -9.32 3.94 23.51
C GLN A 127 -10.37 2.83 23.55
N ALA A 128 -10.12 1.79 24.36
CA ALA A 128 -11.18 0.89 24.77
C ALA A 128 -12.27 1.74 25.46
N ALA A 129 -13.48 1.72 24.92
CA ALA A 129 -14.61 2.42 25.52
C ALA A 129 -14.76 1.95 26.97
N VAL A 130 -14.49 2.84 27.92
CA VAL A 130 -14.78 2.62 29.34
C VAL A 130 -16.31 2.62 29.47
N PRO A 131 -16.96 1.51 29.89
CA PRO A 131 -18.39 1.56 30.18
C PRO A 131 -18.63 2.50 31.38
N PRO A 132 -19.75 3.24 31.42
CA PRO A 132 -20.05 4.11 32.55
C PRO A 132 -20.18 3.26 33.82
N VAL A 133 -19.40 3.60 34.84
CA VAL A 133 -19.55 3.08 36.20
C VAL A 133 -20.54 4.00 36.91
N ASP A 134 -21.82 3.61 36.91
CA ASP A 134 -22.83 4.27 37.73
C ASP A 134 -22.73 3.75 39.18
N ALA A 135 -22.82 4.69 40.11
CA ALA A 135 -22.60 4.58 41.56
C ALA A 135 -23.83 4.10 42.34
#